data_AF-A0A292QYQ3-F1
#
_entry.id   AF-A0A292QYQ3-F1
#
_cell.length_a   1.000
_cell.length_b   1.000
_cell.length_c   1.000
_cell.angle_alpha   90.00
_cell.angle_beta   90.00
_cell.angle_gamma   90.00
#
_symmetry.space_group_name_H-M   'P 1'
#
loop_
_entity.id
_entity.type
_entity.pdbx_description
1 polymer ?
#
loop_
_entity_poly.entity_id
_entity_poly.type
_entity_poly.pdbx_seq_one_letter_code
_entity_poly.pdbx_strand_id
1 'polypeptide(L)'
;MVKVAIIMPVYNGGEYLDTSIQSVLNQSYRDFQLICVNDSSTDNSLEILDKYASIDNRVVYFTKENAGPGLALNYGIENSQSDYLCFLDQDDKYAPDYLEKMVAAIEKTSLDMCMCNAYFWQNDDSLEMIYKDLKFGIVPTDTVKKKKRFSERNYPQWTKIIKRSFWEKNKISFPDFSNKAHDVPVHYELIAMCEKVGSVRDCIYFHRVHDEQISHDINDSYYYSVSAKNIFDWLNIIDLNYFQREKKLKFFKYLIRLSARSAKNIRVFDELFAIIDNYYSFYDLQSLKRYIAKQKKKFMKVKHLLLEKVNLANVGKNTYCAKQPFIASPKTTIGKFVSIGENVRIGHGEHPLGYLSTSPYFYYDNLGWKLLNTKSHNEFWNYAPVCIGNDVWIGDNVIIKNGVKIGDGAVVGLGAVVTKDVPPYAVVAGVPAKVIKYRFSDEIISELLELEWWNLEEDVIRQIPYDNIEKAIEFIKCKGIKHST
;
A
#
# COMPACT_ATOMS: atom_id res chain seq x y z
N MET A 1 -28.12 12.93 33.43
CA MET A 1 -27.35 11.94 32.66
C MET A 1 -26.83 12.69 31.45
N VAL A 2 -25.55 12.55 31.10
CA VAL A 2 -24.92 13.35 30.05
C VAL A 2 -25.27 12.78 28.67
N LYS A 3 -25.63 13.62 27.70
CA LYS A 3 -26.21 13.16 26.43
C LYS A 3 -25.21 12.59 25.43
N VAL A 4 -24.01 13.16 25.32
CA VAL A 4 -22.96 12.70 24.39
C VAL A 4 -21.71 12.29 25.15
N ALA A 5 -21.16 11.11 24.86
CA ALA A 5 -19.81 10.72 25.27
C ALA A 5 -18.85 10.81 24.09
N ILE A 6 -17.74 11.50 24.29
CA ILE A 6 -16.64 11.61 23.34
C ILE A 6 -15.55 10.68 23.87
N ILE A 7 -15.25 9.61 23.15
CA ILE A 7 -14.27 8.62 23.56
C ILE A 7 -12.94 8.92 22.85
N MET A 8 -11.88 9.10 23.63
CA MET A 8 -10.55 9.44 23.14
C MET A 8 -9.52 8.42 23.65
N PRO A 9 -8.94 7.57 22.77
CA PRO A 9 -7.82 6.72 23.16
C PRO A 9 -6.56 7.58 23.27
N VAL A 10 -5.76 7.37 24.32
CA VAL A 10 -4.54 8.13 24.58
C VAL A 10 -3.35 7.19 24.75
N TYR A 11 -2.32 7.36 23.94
CA TYR A 11 -1.04 6.67 24.06
C TYR A 11 0.08 7.54 23.52
N ASN A 12 0.95 8.03 24.41
CA ASN A 12 2.08 8.89 24.07
C ASN A 12 1.70 10.09 23.18
N GLY A 13 0.60 10.78 23.52
CA GLY A 13 0.04 11.88 22.73
C GLY A 13 0.28 13.26 23.31
N GLY A 14 1.22 13.41 24.25
CA GLY A 14 1.35 14.59 25.09
C GLY A 14 1.58 15.89 24.30
N GLU A 15 2.20 15.80 23.12
CA GLU A 15 2.38 16.95 22.22
C GLU A 15 1.06 17.55 21.73
N TYR A 16 0.05 16.73 21.47
CA TYR A 16 -1.18 17.15 20.79
C TYR A 16 -2.39 17.24 21.72
N LEU A 17 -2.37 16.49 22.81
CA LEU A 17 -3.52 16.24 23.67
C LEU A 17 -4.16 17.52 24.23
N ASP A 18 -3.37 18.54 24.57
CA ASP A 18 -3.87 19.82 25.08
C ASP A 18 -4.78 20.53 24.06
N THR A 19 -4.39 20.55 22.78
CA THR A 19 -5.18 21.14 21.68
C THR A 19 -6.49 20.38 21.48
N SER A 20 -6.41 19.05 21.49
CA SER A 20 -7.54 18.15 21.23
C SER A 20 -8.60 18.30 22.32
N ILE A 21 -8.19 18.28 23.60
CA ILE A 21 -9.10 18.48 24.75
C ILE A 21 -9.72 19.87 24.72
N GLN A 22 -8.94 20.94 24.47
CA GLN A 22 -9.48 22.30 24.38
C GLN A 22 -10.53 22.43 23.28
N SER A 23 -10.33 21.78 22.13
CA SER A 23 -11.33 21.79 21.04
C SER A 23 -12.69 21.21 21.47
N VAL A 24 -12.67 20.22 22.36
CA VAL A 24 -13.87 19.61 22.95
C VAL A 24 -14.48 20.53 24.02
N LEU A 25 -13.67 21.09 24.93
CA LEU A 25 -14.19 21.95 26.00
C LEU A 25 -14.82 23.24 25.48
N ASN A 26 -14.35 23.73 24.33
CA ASN A 26 -14.83 24.93 23.65
C ASN A 26 -16.05 24.71 22.74
N GLN A 27 -16.64 23.50 22.71
CA GLN A 27 -17.84 23.23 21.92
C GLN A 27 -19.03 24.11 22.33
N SER A 28 -19.82 24.55 21.34
CA SER A 28 -21.07 25.30 21.56
C SER A 28 -22.12 24.47 22.31
N TYR A 29 -22.19 23.17 22.02
CA TYR A 29 -23.01 22.19 22.73
C TYR A 29 -22.37 21.80 24.06
N ARG A 30 -23.13 21.81 25.16
CA ARG A 30 -22.57 21.66 26.53
C ARG A 30 -22.87 20.34 27.24
N ASP A 31 -23.85 19.58 26.77
CA ASP A 31 -24.30 18.33 27.42
C ASP A 31 -23.48 17.11 26.94
N PHE A 32 -22.18 17.14 27.23
CA PHE A 32 -21.23 16.09 26.85
C PHE A 32 -20.27 15.72 27.98
N GLN A 33 -19.67 14.54 27.85
CA GLN A 33 -18.57 14.05 28.67
C GLN A 33 -17.44 13.62 27.73
N LEU A 34 -16.21 14.02 28.05
CA LEU A 34 -15.00 13.53 27.40
C LEU A 34 -14.42 12.41 28.25
N ILE A 35 -14.34 11.21 27.67
CA ILE A 35 -13.79 10.00 28.29
C ILE A 35 -12.47 9.68 27.61
N CYS A 36 -11.37 9.99 28.27
CA CYS A 36 -10.02 9.66 27.82
C CYS A 36 -9.60 8.29 28.36
N VAL A 37 -9.04 7.43 27.52
CA VAL A 37 -8.54 6.11 27.95
C VAL A 37 -7.04 6.05 27.68
N ASN A 38 -6.26 6.26 28.73
CA ASN A 38 -4.81 6.18 28.72
C ASN A 38 -4.35 4.71 28.66
N ASP A 39 -3.72 4.34 27.56
CA ASP A 39 -3.26 2.97 27.25
C ASP A 39 -1.80 2.76 27.68
N SER A 40 -1.47 3.15 28.91
CA SER A 40 -0.12 3.13 29.51
C SER A 40 0.90 4.06 28.82
N SER A 41 0.54 5.34 28.63
CA SER A 41 1.50 6.35 28.15
C SER A 41 2.70 6.52 29.09
N THR A 42 3.87 6.79 28.52
CA THR A 42 5.15 7.01 29.22
C THR A 42 5.69 8.44 29.06
N ASP A 43 5.00 9.29 28.30
CA ASP A 43 5.27 10.71 28.16
C ASP A 43 4.45 11.55 29.17
N ASN A 44 4.31 12.86 28.92
CA ASN A 44 3.55 13.77 29.76
C ASN A 44 2.02 13.72 29.54
N SER A 45 1.48 12.72 28.82
CA SER A 45 0.03 12.60 28.58
C SER A 45 -0.77 12.52 29.88
N LEU A 46 -0.28 11.79 30.87
CA LEU A 46 -0.99 11.60 32.14
C LEU A 46 -1.11 12.91 32.93
N GLU A 47 -0.05 13.73 32.95
CA GLU A 47 -0.05 15.05 33.59
C GLU A 47 -1.09 15.99 32.95
N ILE A 48 -1.22 15.93 31.63
CA ILE A 48 -2.23 16.71 30.89
C ILE A 48 -3.64 16.24 31.25
N LEU A 49 -3.87 14.93 31.31
CA LEU A 49 -5.17 14.37 31.71
C LEU A 49 -5.56 14.76 33.14
N ASP A 50 -4.61 14.68 34.09
CA ASP A 50 -4.81 15.12 35.48
C ASP A 50 -5.17 16.60 35.56
N LYS A 51 -4.44 17.45 34.84
CA LYS A 51 -4.74 18.88 34.75
C LYS A 51 -6.18 19.12 34.33
N TYR A 52 -6.63 18.53 33.21
CA TYR A 52 -7.97 18.79 32.69
C TYR A 52 -9.09 18.18 33.55
N ALA A 53 -8.91 16.97 34.06
CA ALA A 53 -9.87 16.33 34.96
C ALA A 53 -10.05 17.10 36.28
N SER A 54 -9.00 17.80 36.75
CA SER A 54 -9.07 18.61 37.97
C SER A 54 -9.83 19.93 37.80
N ILE A 55 -9.91 20.47 36.58
CA ILE A 55 -10.50 21.81 36.32
C ILE A 55 -11.86 21.75 35.62
N ASP A 56 -12.22 20.65 34.96
CA ASP A 56 -13.50 20.49 34.28
C ASP A 56 -14.07 19.08 34.53
N ASN A 57 -15.21 19.03 35.23
CA ASN A 57 -15.86 17.78 35.62
C ASN A 57 -16.43 16.97 34.43
N ARG A 58 -16.46 17.54 33.23
CA ARG A 58 -16.84 16.83 32.01
C ARG A 58 -15.70 15.97 31.47
N VAL A 59 -14.47 16.17 31.94
CA VAL A 59 -13.30 15.36 31.55
C VAL A 59 -13.10 14.27 32.59
N VAL A 60 -13.19 13.02 32.15
CA VAL A 60 -12.84 11.85 32.94
C VAL A 60 -11.81 11.03 32.19
N TYR A 61 -10.89 10.40 32.91
CA TYR A 61 -9.95 9.50 32.28
C TYR A 61 -9.77 8.20 33.07
N PHE A 62 -9.38 7.16 32.36
CA PHE A 62 -9.03 5.87 32.91
C PHE A 62 -7.64 5.48 32.42
N THR A 63 -6.89 4.75 33.25
CA THR A 63 -5.60 4.15 32.85
C THR A 63 -5.73 2.64 32.84
N LYS A 64 -5.24 2.00 31.77
CA LYS A 64 -5.18 0.55 31.60
C LYS A 64 -3.82 0.11 31.07
N GLU A 65 -3.51 -1.18 31.23
CA GLU A 65 -2.35 -1.81 30.58
C GLU A 65 -2.44 -1.65 29.06
N ASN A 66 -1.32 -1.46 28.37
CA ASN A 66 -1.29 -1.26 26.92
C ASN A 66 -1.94 -2.44 26.18
N ALA A 67 -2.99 -2.17 25.41
CA ALA A 67 -3.65 -3.19 24.58
C ALA A 67 -4.14 -2.64 23.22
N GLY A 68 -3.70 -1.44 22.86
CA GLY A 68 -4.00 -0.80 21.59
C GLY A 68 -5.29 0.03 21.58
N PRO A 69 -5.44 0.88 20.55
CA PRO A 69 -6.49 1.90 20.50
C PRO A 69 -7.91 1.31 20.43
N GLY A 70 -8.10 0.18 19.73
CA GLY A 70 -9.43 -0.45 19.65
C GLY A 70 -9.96 -0.89 21.01
N LEU A 71 -9.11 -1.51 21.84
CA LEU A 71 -9.50 -1.93 23.18
C LEU A 71 -9.66 -0.75 24.14
N ALA A 72 -8.86 0.32 23.98
CA ALA A 72 -9.07 1.57 24.70
C ALA A 72 -10.44 2.20 24.37
N LEU A 73 -10.84 2.21 23.09
CA LEU A 73 -12.16 2.70 22.67
C LEU A 73 -13.31 1.87 23.28
N ASN A 74 -13.22 0.54 23.26
CA ASN A 74 -14.21 -0.32 23.92
C ASN A 74 -14.35 -0.01 25.41
N TYR A 75 -13.21 0.12 26.11
CA TYR A 75 -13.19 0.44 27.52
C TYR A 75 -13.88 1.78 27.81
N GLY A 76 -13.65 2.79 26.98
CA GLY A 76 -14.33 4.08 27.11
C GLY A 76 -15.85 4.00 26.87
N ILE A 77 -16.28 3.19 25.90
CA ILE A 77 -17.71 2.95 25.63
C ILE A 77 -18.38 2.24 26.81
N GLU A 78 -17.76 1.20 27.36
CA GLU A 78 -18.26 0.43 28.51
C GLU A 78 -18.42 1.30 29.76
N ASN A 79 -17.56 2.30 29.92
CA ASN A 79 -17.62 3.26 31.04
C ASN A 79 -18.47 4.51 30.74
N SER A 80 -19.08 4.61 29.56
CA SER A 80 -20.05 5.67 29.25
C SER A 80 -21.44 5.30 29.77
N GLN A 81 -22.31 6.29 30.00
CA GLN A 81 -23.76 6.13 30.18
C GLN A 81 -24.57 7.07 29.27
N SER A 82 -23.95 7.59 28.22
CA SER A 82 -24.55 8.60 27.34
C SER A 82 -25.43 8.00 26.24
N ASP A 83 -26.37 8.80 25.74
CA ASP A 83 -27.26 8.38 24.64
C ASP A 83 -26.51 8.23 23.32
N TYR A 84 -25.46 9.03 23.11
CA TYR A 84 -24.68 9.08 21.89
C TYR A 84 -23.18 8.91 22.14
N LEU A 85 -22.51 8.28 21.18
CA LEU A 85 -21.07 8.07 21.14
C LEU A 85 -20.47 8.87 19.98
N CYS A 86 -19.41 9.63 20.29
CA CYS A 86 -18.51 10.27 19.34
C CYS A 86 -17.07 9.80 19.63
N PHE A 87 -16.18 9.94 18.64
CA PHE A 87 -14.79 9.53 18.74
C PHE A 87 -13.87 10.66 18.31
N LEU A 88 -12.76 10.85 19.02
CA LEU A 88 -11.74 11.83 18.71
C LEU A 88 -10.37 11.20 18.95
N ASP A 89 -9.50 11.24 17.95
CA ASP A 89 -8.12 10.82 18.11
C ASP A 89 -7.35 11.90 18.88
N GLN A 90 -6.35 11.50 19.68
CA GLN A 90 -5.61 12.39 20.59
C GLN A 90 -4.85 13.53 19.88
N ASP A 91 -4.59 13.39 18.58
CA ASP A 91 -3.86 14.32 17.71
C ASP A 91 -4.75 15.25 16.87
N ASP A 92 -6.07 15.01 16.90
CA ASP A 92 -7.07 15.68 16.07
C ASP A 92 -7.88 16.74 16.84
N LYS A 93 -8.67 17.55 16.12
CA LYS A 93 -9.57 18.54 16.76
C LYS A 93 -10.95 18.65 16.12
N TYR A 94 -11.93 19.03 16.92
CA TYR A 94 -13.28 19.38 16.43
C TYR A 94 -13.39 20.86 16.06
N ALA A 95 -14.26 21.17 15.08
CA ALA A 95 -14.77 22.52 14.88
C ALA A 95 -15.65 22.95 16.07
N PRO A 96 -15.73 24.24 16.44
CA PRO A 96 -16.48 24.71 17.61
C PRO A 96 -17.97 24.31 17.67
N ASP A 97 -18.57 24.02 16.50
CA ASP A 97 -19.97 23.65 16.33
C ASP A 97 -20.19 22.17 15.97
N TYR A 98 -19.14 21.32 16.10
CA TYR A 98 -19.20 19.90 15.72
C TYR A 98 -20.33 19.16 16.43
N LEU A 99 -20.35 19.19 17.76
CA LEU A 99 -21.33 18.45 18.55
C LEU A 99 -22.75 18.95 18.30
N GLU A 100 -22.95 20.26 18.20
CA GLU A 100 -24.26 20.87 17.94
C GLU A 100 -24.85 20.36 16.62
N LYS A 101 -24.05 20.35 15.55
CA LYS A 101 -24.48 19.86 14.23
C LYS A 101 -24.74 18.36 14.21
N MET A 102 -23.86 17.58 14.83
CA MET A 102 -23.96 16.13 14.86
C MET A 102 -25.18 15.67 15.66
N VAL A 103 -25.40 16.24 16.85
CA VAL A 103 -26.59 15.97 17.68
C VAL A 103 -27.87 16.41 16.97
N ALA A 104 -27.90 17.62 16.41
CA ALA A 104 -29.07 18.09 15.67
C ALA A 104 -29.43 17.17 14.49
N ALA A 105 -28.42 16.64 13.78
CA ALA A 105 -28.64 15.75 12.65
C ALA A 105 -29.20 14.39 13.08
N ILE A 106 -28.59 13.72 14.07
CA ILE A 106 -29.03 12.39 14.52
C ILE A 106 -30.43 12.44 15.14
N GLU A 107 -30.78 13.51 15.86
CA GLU A 107 -32.07 13.65 16.53
C GLU A 107 -33.21 14.04 15.59
N LYS A 108 -33.06 15.13 14.82
CA LYS A 108 -34.11 15.65 13.92
C LYS A 108 -34.58 14.63 12.90
N THR A 109 -33.72 13.65 12.59
CA THR A 109 -33.97 12.66 11.55
C THR A 109 -34.05 11.23 12.08
N SER A 110 -33.94 11.06 13.41
CA SER A 110 -34.03 9.78 14.13
C SER A 110 -33.13 8.70 13.52
N LEU A 111 -31.84 9.01 13.34
CA LEU A 111 -30.86 8.09 12.76
C LEU A 111 -30.27 7.17 13.83
N ASP A 112 -29.77 6.01 13.41
CA ASP A 112 -28.90 5.17 14.23
C ASP A 112 -27.47 5.72 14.28
N MET A 113 -27.06 6.38 13.19
CA MET A 113 -25.73 6.93 12.98
C MET A 113 -25.76 8.11 12.02
N CYS A 114 -24.97 9.14 12.31
CA CYS A 114 -24.70 10.26 11.42
C CYS A 114 -23.18 10.43 11.20
N MET A 115 -22.79 10.88 10.01
CA MET A 115 -21.38 11.11 9.62
C MET A 115 -21.16 12.56 9.20
N CYS A 116 -19.93 13.07 9.27
CA CYS A 116 -19.56 14.40 8.74
C CYS A 116 -18.40 14.32 7.74
N ASN A 117 -18.10 15.45 7.09
CA ASN A 117 -16.83 15.62 6.37
C ASN A 117 -15.72 16.05 7.33
N ALA A 118 -14.48 15.97 6.84
CA ALA A 118 -13.29 16.32 7.59
C ALA A 118 -12.23 17.00 6.70
N TYR A 119 -11.32 17.74 7.33
CA TYR A 119 -10.13 18.34 6.74
C TYR A 119 -8.87 17.57 7.17
N PHE A 120 -7.91 17.42 6.26
CA PHE A 120 -6.51 17.28 6.61
C PHE A 120 -5.96 18.64 7.04
N TRP A 121 -5.28 18.65 8.17
CA TRP A 121 -4.71 19.85 8.77
C TRP A 121 -3.24 19.60 9.11
N GLN A 122 -2.33 20.34 8.47
CA GLN A 122 -0.91 20.32 8.83
C GLN A 122 -0.58 21.49 9.76
N ASN A 123 -0.95 22.70 9.34
CA ASN A 123 -0.78 23.95 10.09
C ASN A 123 -2.03 24.84 9.88
N ASP A 124 -2.20 25.90 10.66
CA ASP A 124 -3.37 26.80 10.57
C ASP A 124 -3.60 27.42 9.17
N ASP A 125 -2.60 27.39 8.30
CA ASP A 125 -2.65 27.94 6.94
C ASP A 125 -2.98 26.91 5.84
N SER A 126 -3.07 25.60 6.13
CA SER A 126 -3.33 24.55 5.13
C SER A 126 -4.46 23.60 5.53
N LEU A 127 -5.61 23.76 4.88
CA LEU A 127 -6.77 22.88 5.01
C LEU A 127 -7.07 22.20 3.65
N GLU A 128 -6.92 20.88 3.58
CA GLU A 128 -7.39 20.08 2.43
C GLU A 128 -8.57 19.21 2.84
N MET A 129 -9.70 19.27 2.11
CA MET A 129 -10.86 18.42 2.40
C MET A 129 -10.63 16.95 2.06
N ILE A 130 -10.89 16.06 3.03
CA ILE A 130 -10.78 14.60 2.87
C ILE A 130 -11.91 14.07 1.98
N TYR A 131 -13.14 14.57 2.16
CA TYR A 131 -14.34 14.03 1.51
C TYR A 131 -15.08 15.09 0.70
N LYS A 132 -14.68 15.30 -0.55
CA LYS A 132 -15.29 16.29 -1.48
C LYS A 132 -16.74 15.95 -1.91
N ASP A 133 -17.22 14.73 -1.64
CA ASP A 133 -18.42 14.15 -2.27
C ASP A 133 -19.51 13.61 -1.32
N LEU A 134 -19.49 13.89 -0.01
CA LEU A 134 -20.64 13.53 0.85
C LEU A 134 -21.86 14.39 0.46
N LYS A 135 -22.62 13.92 -0.53
CA LYS A 135 -23.89 14.54 -0.88
C LYS A 135 -24.88 14.26 0.25
N PHE A 136 -25.29 15.33 0.93
CA PHE A 136 -26.39 15.40 1.89
C PHE A 136 -27.59 14.53 1.51
N GLY A 137 -28.13 13.89 2.54
CA GLY A 137 -29.42 13.22 2.50
C GLY A 137 -29.53 12.24 3.66
N ILE A 138 -30.70 12.19 4.29
CA ILE A 138 -31.12 11.04 5.08
C ILE A 138 -31.26 9.88 4.09
N VAL A 139 -30.65 8.74 4.39
CA VAL A 139 -30.81 7.53 3.57
C VAL A 139 -31.57 6.49 4.39
N PRO A 140 -32.90 6.37 4.20
CA PRO A 140 -33.67 5.24 4.68
C PRO A 140 -33.10 3.94 4.09
N THR A 141 -32.99 2.90 4.92
CA THR A 141 -32.19 1.70 4.58
C THR A 141 -32.91 0.65 3.74
N ASP A 142 -34.14 0.93 3.32
CA ASP A 142 -35.05 -0.03 2.68
C ASP A 142 -34.61 -0.44 1.26
N THR A 143 -33.51 0.13 0.73
CA THR A 143 -32.91 -0.36 -0.52
C THR A 143 -31.40 -0.51 -0.44
N VAL A 144 -30.94 -1.76 -0.54
CA VAL A 144 -29.53 -2.19 -0.71
C VAL A 144 -28.77 -1.34 -1.73
N LYS A 145 -29.44 -0.85 -2.78
CA LYS A 145 -28.89 0.03 -3.83
C LYS A 145 -28.37 1.38 -3.31
N LYS A 146 -28.96 1.95 -2.25
CA LYS A 146 -28.55 3.24 -1.67
C LYS A 146 -27.45 3.10 -0.61
N LYS A 147 -27.42 2.00 0.15
CA LYS A 147 -26.30 1.66 1.07
C LYS A 147 -24.97 1.47 0.35
N LYS A 148 -25.01 1.02 -0.91
CA LYS A 148 -23.83 0.81 -1.76
C LYS A 148 -22.85 1.99 -1.68
N ARG A 149 -23.37 3.22 -1.66
CA ARG A 149 -22.56 4.44 -1.64
C ARG A 149 -21.78 4.67 -0.33
N PHE A 150 -22.36 4.32 0.82
CA PHE A 150 -21.65 4.40 2.11
C PHE A 150 -20.71 3.22 2.32
N SER A 151 -20.98 2.07 1.68
CA SER A 151 -20.05 0.94 1.66
C SER A 151 -18.92 1.07 0.62
N GLU A 152 -19.02 2.03 -0.32
CA GLU A 152 -18.03 2.23 -1.39
C GLU A 152 -16.73 2.91 -0.92
N ARG A 153 -16.72 3.48 0.29
CA ARG A 153 -15.55 4.10 0.93
C ARG A 153 -15.51 3.70 2.41
N ASN A 154 -14.31 3.58 2.96
CA ASN A 154 -14.15 3.53 4.42
C ASN A 154 -14.25 4.96 4.94
N TYR A 155 -15.17 5.20 5.88
CA TYR A 155 -15.21 6.44 6.64
C TYR A 155 -14.67 6.10 8.03
N PRO A 156 -13.64 6.80 8.53
CA PRO A 156 -13.08 6.55 9.85
C PRO A 156 -14.09 6.75 10.98
N GLN A 157 -13.87 6.08 12.11
CA GLN A 157 -14.73 6.14 13.30
C GLN A 157 -14.93 7.57 13.83
N TRP A 158 -13.89 8.39 13.74
CA TRP A 158 -13.87 9.77 14.24
C TRP A 158 -14.76 10.76 13.45
N THR A 159 -15.29 10.34 12.29
CA THR A 159 -16.28 11.14 11.53
C THR A 159 -17.72 10.98 12.00
N LYS A 160 -17.98 10.23 13.09
CA LYS A 160 -19.31 9.69 13.39
C LYS A 160 -19.86 10.12 14.75
N ILE A 161 -21.18 10.27 14.78
CA ILE A 161 -22.01 10.16 15.99
C ILE A 161 -22.91 8.93 15.87
N ILE A 162 -22.99 8.13 16.93
CA ILE A 162 -23.70 6.84 16.93
C ILE A 162 -24.62 6.79 18.14
N LYS A 163 -25.85 6.28 17.96
CA LYS A 163 -26.77 6.01 19.08
C LYS A 163 -26.26 4.82 19.91
N ARG A 164 -26.01 5.01 21.20
CA ARG A 164 -25.44 3.96 22.07
C ARG A 164 -26.35 2.73 22.15
N SER A 165 -27.66 2.93 22.29
CA SER A 165 -28.60 1.82 22.34
C SER A 165 -28.56 0.95 21.07
N PHE A 166 -28.23 1.54 19.91
CA PHE A 166 -28.03 0.81 18.66
C PHE A 166 -26.71 0.01 18.68
N TRP A 167 -25.64 0.62 19.17
CA TRP A 167 -24.34 -0.04 19.37
C TRP A 167 -24.49 -1.29 20.26
N GLU A 168 -25.11 -1.13 21.43
CA GLU A 168 -25.34 -2.20 22.42
C GLU A 168 -26.26 -3.31 21.89
N LYS A 169 -27.41 -2.93 21.30
CA LYS A 169 -28.38 -3.88 20.72
C LYS A 169 -27.73 -4.81 19.70
N ASN A 170 -26.78 -4.29 18.92
CA ASN A 170 -26.09 -5.05 17.88
C ASN A 170 -24.77 -5.67 18.33
N LYS A 171 -24.38 -5.51 19.61
CA LYS A 171 -23.13 -6.04 20.20
C LYS A 171 -21.89 -5.63 19.39
N ILE A 172 -21.89 -4.39 18.91
CA ILE A 172 -20.78 -3.82 18.15
C ILE A 172 -19.60 -3.62 19.12
N SER A 173 -18.40 -3.94 18.67
CA SER A 173 -17.17 -3.73 19.44
C SER A 173 -16.00 -3.53 18.50
N PHE A 174 -15.02 -2.75 18.93
CA PHE A 174 -13.74 -2.70 18.26
C PHE A 174 -13.01 -4.03 18.47
N PRO A 175 -12.50 -4.65 17.40
CA PRO A 175 -11.81 -5.92 17.52
C PRO A 175 -10.42 -5.75 18.17
N ASP A 176 -9.99 -6.80 18.86
CA ASP A 176 -8.64 -6.92 19.41
C ASP A 176 -7.64 -7.27 18.29
N PHE A 177 -7.10 -6.22 17.66
CA PHE A 177 -5.96 -6.35 16.74
C PHE A 177 -4.78 -5.59 17.30
N SER A 178 -3.58 -6.14 17.11
CA SER A 178 -2.29 -5.64 17.57
C SER A 178 -1.83 -4.31 16.92
N ASN A 179 -2.72 -3.32 16.89
CA ASN A 179 -2.49 -1.89 16.63
C ASN A 179 -2.82 -1.32 15.24
N LYS A 180 -3.48 -2.06 14.33
CA LYS A 180 -3.81 -1.49 12.99
C LYS A 180 -5.24 -1.81 12.52
N ALA A 181 -5.90 -0.79 11.95
CA ALA A 181 -7.18 -0.89 11.22
C ALA A 181 -8.39 -1.42 12.01
N HIS A 182 -8.46 -1.15 13.32
CA HIS A 182 -9.59 -1.56 14.17
C HIS A 182 -10.93 -0.90 13.78
N ASP A 183 -10.86 0.26 13.11
CA ASP A 183 -11.99 1.07 12.69
C ASP A 183 -12.75 0.50 11.48
N VAL A 184 -12.04 -0.19 10.58
CA VAL A 184 -12.60 -0.68 9.32
C VAL A 184 -13.72 -1.69 9.53
N PRO A 185 -13.53 -2.77 10.30
CA PRO A 185 -14.57 -3.76 10.48
C PRO A 185 -15.79 -3.15 11.16
N VAL A 186 -15.56 -2.22 12.10
CA VAL A 186 -16.61 -1.48 12.82
C VAL A 186 -17.40 -0.59 11.87
N HIS A 187 -16.75 0.22 11.01
CA HIS A 187 -17.46 1.05 10.03
C HIS A 187 -18.44 0.23 9.19
N TYR A 188 -17.99 -0.94 8.73
CA TYR A 188 -18.81 -1.77 7.88
C TYR A 188 -19.86 -2.58 8.64
N GLU A 189 -19.62 -2.93 9.90
CA GLU A 189 -20.65 -3.42 10.80
C GLU A 189 -21.77 -2.38 10.96
N LEU A 190 -21.41 -1.14 11.29
CA LEU A 190 -22.35 -0.05 11.47
C LEU A 190 -23.22 0.12 10.22
N ILE A 191 -22.62 0.19 9.03
CA ILE A 191 -23.36 0.33 7.76
C ILE A 191 -24.28 -0.87 7.49
N ALA A 192 -23.85 -2.10 7.82
CA ALA A 192 -24.69 -3.29 7.67
C ALA A 192 -25.89 -3.22 8.62
N MET A 193 -25.66 -2.90 9.88
CA MET A 193 -26.64 -2.98 10.96
C MET A 193 -27.62 -1.79 10.98
N CYS A 194 -27.18 -0.58 10.63
CA CYS A 194 -28.03 0.62 10.67
C CYS A 194 -29.32 0.41 9.86
N GLU A 195 -30.44 0.86 10.41
CA GLU A 195 -31.74 1.01 9.75
C GLU A 195 -31.94 2.43 9.23
N LYS A 196 -31.27 3.43 9.81
CA LYS A 196 -31.25 4.81 9.30
C LYS A 196 -29.86 5.41 9.47
N VAL A 197 -29.29 5.88 8.36
CA VAL A 197 -27.98 6.55 8.33
C VAL A 197 -28.08 7.85 7.54
N GLY A 198 -27.34 8.87 7.98
CA GLY A 198 -27.30 10.17 7.32
C GLY A 198 -25.91 10.80 7.40
N SER A 199 -25.77 11.98 6.79
CA SER A 199 -24.54 12.76 6.90
C SER A 199 -24.78 14.27 6.93
N VAL A 200 -23.94 14.97 7.69
CA VAL A 200 -23.75 16.41 7.67
C VAL A 200 -22.78 16.76 6.54
N ARG A 201 -23.06 17.83 5.78
CA ARG A 201 -22.18 18.29 4.67
C ARG A 201 -20.94 19.04 5.15
N ASP A 202 -21.00 19.58 6.35
CA ASP A 202 -19.94 20.45 6.83
C ASP A 202 -18.68 19.65 7.14
N CYS A 203 -17.54 20.27 6.87
CA CYS A 203 -16.23 19.76 7.27
C CYS A 203 -15.95 20.28 8.68
N ILE A 204 -16.28 19.48 9.68
CA ILE A 204 -16.31 19.89 11.10
C ILE A 204 -15.36 19.07 11.97
N TYR A 205 -14.60 18.16 11.37
CA TYR A 205 -13.52 17.42 11.99
C TYR A 205 -12.20 17.79 11.31
N PHE A 206 -11.15 18.01 12.09
CA PHE A 206 -9.81 18.31 11.60
C PHE A 206 -8.88 17.16 11.98
N HIS A 207 -8.53 16.36 10.98
CA HIS A 207 -7.56 15.30 11.09
C HIS A 207 -6.16 15.87 10.87
N ARG A 208 -5.29 15.80 11.87
CA ARG A 208 -3.91 16.27 11.77
C ARG A 208 -3.13 15.38 10.79
N VAL A 209 -2.07 15.91 10.17
CA VAL A 209 -1.12 15.13 9.37
C VAL A 209 0.28 15.37 9.88
N HIS A 210 0.96 14.33 10.34
CA HIS A 210 2.36 14.37 10.80
C HIS A 210 3.06 13.02 10.67
N ASP A 211 4.40 13.02 10.67
CA ASP A 211 5.23 11.85 10.32
C ASP A 211 5.12 10.68 11.32
N GLU A 212 4.65 10.93 12.54
CA GLU A 212 4.56 9.92 13.61
C GLU A 212 3.21 9.17 13.62
N GLN A 213 2.29 9.48 12.68
CA GLN A 213 0.98 8.83 12.66
C GLN A 213 1.05 7.39 12.17
N ILE A 214 0.27 6.53 12.83
CA ILE A 214 0.13 5.10 12.50
C ILE A 214 -0.40 4.88 11.06
N SER A 215 -1.12 5.86 10.51
CA SER A 215 -1.73 5.82 9.18
C SER A 215 -0.74 5.96 8.01
N HIS A 216 0.43 6.58 8.21
CA HIS A 216 1.44 6.79 7.17
C HIS A 216 2.08 5.49 6.66
N ASP A 217 1.95 4.42 7.43
CA ASP A 217 2.62 3.13 7.21
C ASP A 217 1.75 2.11 6.47
N ILE A 218 0.58 2.53 5.95
CA ILE A 218 -0.46 1.63 5.44
C ILE A 218 -0.43 1.51 3.91
N ASN A 219 -0.14 0.30 3.42
CA ASN A 219 -0.45 -0.06 2.04
C ASN A 219 -1.94 -0.39 1.90
N ASP A 220 -2.71 0.49 1.22
CA ASP A 220 -4.17 0.34 0.99
C ASP A 220 -4.60 -1.09 0.65
N SER A 221 -3.83 -1.81 -0.17
CA SER A 221 -4.20 -3.15 -0.61
C SER A 221 -4.05 -4.24 0.47
N TYR A 222 -3.04 -4.10 1.33
CA TYR A 222 -2.84 -4.94 2.50
C TYR A 222 -3.88 -4.62 3.58
N TYR A 223 -4.21 -3.34 3.73
CA TYR A 223 -5.26 -2.89 4.65
C TYR A 223 -6.62 -3.55 4.37
N TYR A 224 -7.04 -3.60 3.11
CA TYR A 224 -8.29 -4.26 2.74
C TYR A 224 -8.23 -5.80 2.85
N SER A 225 -7.06 -6.44 2.65
CA SER A 225 -6.93 -7.90 2.82
C SER A 225 -7.07 -8.31 4.29
N VAL A 226 -6.40 -7.60 5.19
CA VAL A 226 -6.52 -7.78 6.65
C VAL A 226 -7.96 -7.56 7.10
N SER A 227 -8.58 -6.45 6.67
CA SER A 227 -9.99 -6.15 7.01
C SER A 227 -10.95 -7.25 6.55
N ALA A 228 -10.72 -7.84 5.36
CA ALA A 228 -11.54 -8.93 4.88
C ALA A 228 -11.36 -10.21 5.72
N LYS A 229 -10.12 -10.56 6.09
CA LYS A 229 -9.85 -11.70 6.99
C LYS A 229 -10.60 -11.54 8.31
N ASN A 230 -10.47 -10.36 8.92
CA ASN A 230 -11.05 -10.02 10.20
C ASN A 230 -12.58 -10.12 10.20
N ILE A 231 -13.24 -9.58 9.17
CA ILE A 231 -14.70 -9.72 9.01
C ILE A 231 -15.10 -11.19 8.89
N PHE A 232 -14.27 -12.02 8.25
CA PHE A 232 -14.56 -13.43 8.07
C PHE A 232 -14.39 -14.25 9.35
N ASP A 233 -13.27 -14.08 10.06
CA ASP A 233 -13.07 -14.71 11.38
C ASP A 233 -14.24 -14.38 12.31
N TRP A 234 -14.69 -13.15 12.26
CA TRP A 234 -15.81 -12.69 13.05
C TRP A 234 -17.19 -13.22 12.63
N LEU A 235 -17.43 -13.47 11.32
CA LEU A 235 -18.62 -14.19 10.85
C LEU A 235 -18.74 -15.60 11.47
N ASN A 236 -17.62 -16.18 11.89
CA ASN A 236 -17.56 -17.52 12.48
C ASN A 236 -17.67 -17.52 14.02
N ILE A 237 -17.42 -16.38 14.69
CA ILE A 237 -17.37 -16.30 16.16
C ILE A 237 -18.73 -15.89 16.77
N ILE A 238 -19.59 -15.16 16.04
CA ILE A 238 -20.85 -14.65 16.59
C ILE A 238 -22.09 -15.43 16.10
N ASP A 239 -23.04 -15.66 17.01
CA ASP A 239 -24.39 -16.12 16.73
C ASP A 239 -25.23 -15.03 16.02
N LEU A 240 -24.90 -14.79 14.75
CA LEU A 240 -25.57 -13.82 13.90
C LEU A 240 -26.83 -14.42 13.30
N ASN A 241 -27.92 -13.65 13.33
CA ASN A 241 -29.11 -14.02 12.58
C ASN A 241 -28.82 -14.01 11.06
N TYR A 242 -29.65 -14.72 10.30
CA TYR A 242 -29.46 -14.90 8.85
C TYR A 242 -29.27 -13.59 8.11
N PHE A 243 -30.06 -12.57 8.45
CA PHE A 243 -30.02 -11.26 7.78
C PHE A 243 -28.71 -10.50 8.05
N GLN A 244 -28.22 -10.52 9.28
CA GLN A 244 -26.93 -9.94 9.66
C GLN A 244 -25.77 -10.65 8.95
N ARG A 245 -25.81 -11.99 8.92
CA ARG A 245 -24.83 -12.83 8.22
C ARG A 245 -24.80 -12.53 6.72
N GLU A 246 -25.96 -12.39 6.08
CA GLU A 246 -26.06 -12.09 4.65
C GLU A 246 -25.44 -10.72 4.31
N LYS A 247 -25.73 -9.68 5.12
CA LYS A 247 -25.16 -8.34 4.93
C LYS A 247 -23.64 -8.32 5.10
N LYS A 248 -23.13 -8.92 6.17
CA LYS A 248 -21.68 -9.03 6.43
C LYS A 248 -20.97 -9.83 5.34
N LEU A 249 -21.57 -10.91 4.84
CA LEU A 249 -21.00 -11.69 3.73
C LEU A 249 -20.95 -10.91 2.42
N LYS A 250 -22.01 -10.16 2.08
CA LYS A 250 -22.01 -9.24 0.91
C LYS A 250 -20.86 -8.24 1.02
N PHE A 251 -20.64 -7.73 2.22
CA PHE A 251 -19.63 -6.75 2.49
C PHE A 251 -18.20 -7.34 2.45
N PHE A 252 -17.96 -8.50 3.06
CA PHE A 252 -16.73 -9.28 2.90
C PHE A 252 -16.37 -9.51 1.42
N LYS A 253 -17.35 -9.97 0.63
CA LYS A 253 -17.19 -10.16 -0.82
C LYS A 253 -16.85 -8.86 -1.55
N TYR A 254 -17.27 -7.70 -1.05
CA TYR A 254 -16.91 -6.40 -1.61
C TYR A 254 -15.45 -6.04 -1.28
N LEU A 255 -15.02 -6.19 -0.02
CA LEU A 255 -13.63 -5.91 0.39
C LEU A 255 -12.63 -6.72 -0.41
N ILE A 256 -12.81 -8.03 -0.50
CA ILE A 256 -11.91 -8.89 -1.27
C ILE A 256 -11.77 -8.43 -2.73
N ARG A 257 -12.87 -7.95 -3.35
CA ARG A 257 -12.80 -7.40 -4.71
C ARG A 257 -12.05 -6.08 -4.75
N LEU A 258 -12.23 -5.22 -3.75
CA LEU A 258 -11.53 -3.96 -3.62
C LEU A 258 -10.03 -4.21 -3.43
N SER A 259 -9.63 -5.07 -2.49
CA SER A 259 -8.23 -5.48 -2.25
C SER A 259 -7.57 -6.00 -3.52
N ALA A 260 -8.24 -6.92 -4.23
CA ALA A 260 -7.71 -7.47 -5.48
C ALA A 260 -7.58 -6.43 -6.59
N ARG A 261 -8.45 -5.40 -6.61
CA ARG A 261 -8.42 -4.32 -7.61
C ARG A 261 -7.36 -3.27 -7.29
N SER A 262 -7.13 -2.97 -6.01
CA SER A 262 -6.16 -1.97 -5.54
C SER A 262 -4.77 -2.55 -5.24
N ALA A 263 -4.58 -3.86 -5.41
CA ALA A 263 -3.33 -4.57 -5.17
C ALA A 263 -2.10 -3.86 -5.76
N LYS A 264 -1.16 -3.48 -4.89
CA LYS A 264 0.13 -2.86 -5.27
C LYS A 264 1.27 -3.88 -5.36
N ASN A 265 1.10 -5.08 -4.81
CA ASN A 265 2.09 -6.17 -4.87
C ASN A 265 1.42 -7.53 -5.12
N ILE A 266 2.23 -8.54 -5.48
CA ILE A 266 1.72 -9.88 -5.79
C ILE A 266 1.26 -10.66 -4.54
N ARG A 267 1.87 -10.39 -3.37
CA ARG A 267 1.60 -11.08 -2.11
C ARG A 267 0.16 -10.87 -1.64
N VAL A 268 -0.43 -9.70 -1.89
CA VAL A 268 -1.85 -9.43 -1.61
C VAL A 268 -2.76 -10.47 -2.26
N PHE A 269 -2.46 -10.93 -3.49
CA PHE A 269 -3.31 -11.94 -4.12
C PHE A 269 -3.19 -13.30 -3.42
N ASP A 270 -2.00 -13.66 -2.94
CA ASP A 270 -1.76 -14.91 -2.23
C ASP A 270 -2.47 -14.91 -0.88
N GLU A 271 -2.44 -13.78 -0.15
CA GLU A 271 -3.25 -13.57 1.06
C GLU A 271 -4.74 -13.71 0.80
N LEU A 272 -5.26 -13.09 -0.27
CA LEU A 272 -6.69 -13.19 -0.60
C LEU A 272 -7.11 -14.62 -0.98
N PHE A 273 -6.24 -15.38 -1.65
CA PHE A 273 -6.49 -16.80 -1.90
C PHE A 273 -6.48 -17.61 -0.61
N ALA A 274 -5.51 -17.38 0.29
CA ALA A 274 -5.45 -18.06 1.58
C ALA A 274 -6.71 -17.77 2.42
N ILE A 275 -7.17 -16.51 2.47
CA ILE A 275 -8.42 -16.13 3.11
C ILE A 275 -9.58 -16.94 2.50
N ILE A 276 -9.76 -16.91 1.17
CA ILE A 276 -10.88 -17.65 0.56
C ILE A 276 -10.79 -19.14 0.82
N ASP A 277 -9.61 -19.75 0.69
CA ASP A 277 -9.44 -21.20 0.77
C ASP A 277 -9.65 -21.73 2.19
N ASN A 278 -9.24 -20.98 3.22
CA ASN A 278 -9.53 -21.29 4.62
C ASN A 278 -11.04 -21.34 4.92
N TYR A 279 -11.85 -20.70 4.10
CA TYR A 279 -13.24 -20.38 4.40
C TYR A 279 -14.24 -20.84 3.34
N TYR A 280 -13.75 -21.43 2.25
CA TYR A 280 -14.54 -21.85 1.10
C TYR A 280 -15.57 -22.94 1.44
N SER A 281 -15.25 -23.81 2.41
CA SER A 281 -16.15 -24.87 2.87
C SER A 281 -17.43 -24.33 3.51
N PHE A 282 -17.38 -23.13 4.08
CA PHE A 282 -18.51 -22.53 4.81
C PHE A 282 -19.44 -21.71 3.88
N TYR A 283 -18.95 -21.22 2.74
CA TYR A 283 -19.71 -20.36 1.83
C TYR A 283 -19.31 -20.56 0.36
N ASP A 284 -20.27 -20.44 -0.57
CA ASP A 284 -19.95 -20.37 -2.00
C ASP A 284 -19.23 -19.06 -2.36
N LEU A 285 -17.90 -19.16 -2.43
CA LEU A 285 -16.97 -18.10 -2.78
C LEU A 285 -16.30 -18.32 -4.16
N GLN A 286 -16.79 -19.26 -4.97
CA GLN A 286 -16.13 -19.64 -6.24
C GLN A 286 -16.08 -18.48 -7.25
N SER A 287 -17.10 -17.62 -7.23
CA SER A 287 -17.13 -16.39 -8.03
C SER A 287 -16.01 -15.40 -7.64
N LEU A 288 -15.64 -15.37 -6.36
CA LEU A 288 -14.64 -14.46 -5.82
C LEU A 288 -13.22 -14.97 -6.11
N LYS A 289 -12.99 -16.27 -5.96
CA LYS A 289 -11.73 -16.93 -6.36
C LYS A 289 -11.40 -16.67 -7.83
N ARG A 290 -12.40 -16.82 -8.72
CA ARG A 290 -12.27 -16.48 -10.15
C ARG A 290 -11.95 -15.00 -10.38
N TYR A 291 -12.55 -14.10 -9.60
CA TYR A 291 -12.29 -12.65 -9.70
C TYR A 291 -10.84 -12.31 -9.31
N ILE A 292 -10.34 -12.84 -8.19
CA ILE A 292 -8.95 -12.63 -7.74
C ILE A 292 -7.98 -13.15 -8.80
N ALA A 293 -8.19 -14.36 -9.32
CA ALA A 293 -7.35 -14.93 -10.38
C ALA A 293 -7.29 -14.02 -11.62
N LYS A 294 -8.44 -13.45 -12.02
CA LYS A 294 -8.51 -12.49 -13.13
C LYS A 294 -7.72 -11.21 -12.84
N GLN A 295 -7.84 -10.65 -11.62
CA GLN A 295 -7.08 -9.46 -11.24
C GLN A 295 -5.57 -9.74 -11.12
N LYS A 296 -5.17 -10.86 -10.53
CA LYS A 296 -3.75 -11.31 -10.45
C LYS A 296 -3.15 -11.41 -11.85
N LYS A 297 -3.87 -12.03 -12.79
CA LYS A 297 -3.44 -12.11 -14.21
C LYS A 297 -3.31 -10.73 -14.85
N LYS A 298 -4.24 -9.79 -14.58
CA LYS A 298 -4.16 -8.41 -15.08
C LYS A 298 -2.96 -7.66 -14.47
N PHE A 299 -2.75 -7.78 -13.16
CA PHE A 299 -1.61 -7.19 -12.45
C PHE A 299 -0.27 -7.68 -13.02
N MET A 300 -0.14 -9.00 -13.22
CA MET A 300 1.03 -9.61 -13.83
C MET A 300 1.24 -9.12 -15.27
N LYS A 301 0.16 -8.94 -16.05
CA LYS A 301 0.23 -8.34 -17.39
C LYS A 301 0.70 -6.89 -17.37
N VAL A 302 0.26 -6.05 -16.42
CA VAL A 302 0.73 -4.65 -16.30
C VAL A 302 2.21 -4.57 -15.92
N LYS A 303 2.70 -5.51 -15.10
CA LYS A 303 4.14 -5.62 -14.82
C LYS A 303 4.93 -6.17 -16.03
N HIS A 304 4.30 -7.03 -16.84
CA HIS A 304 4.82 -7.47 -18.14
C HIS A 304 4.78 -6.38 -19.23
N LEU A 305 3.86 -5.42 -19.15
CA LEU A 305 3.73 -4.26 -20.03
C LEU A 305 4.95 -3.33 -19.97
N LEU A 306 5.75 -3.39 -18.89
CA LEU A 306 7.05 -2.72 -18.81
C LEU A 306 8.14 -3.40 -19.67
N LEU A 307 7.89 -4.62 -20.14
CA LEU A 307 8.79 -5.40 -21.02
C LEU A 307 8.21 -5.59 -22.43
N GLU A 308 7.10 -4.94 -22.80
CA GLU A 308 6.33 -5.24 -24.03
C GLU A 308 7.08 -5.03 -25.36
N LYS A 309 8.29 -4.45 -25.36
CA LYS A 309 9.17 -4.36 -26.54
C LYS A 309 10.30 -5.40 -26.57
N VAL A 310 10.43 -6.21 -25.53
CA VAL A 310 11.44 -7.25 -25.41
C VAL A 310 10.75 -8.59 -25.63
N ASN A 311 11.28 -9.41 -26.54
CA ASN A 311 10.79 -10.78 -26.65
C ASN A 311 11.07 -11.50 -25.31
N LEU A 312 10.01 -11.82 -24.58
CA LEU A 312 10.07 -12.43 -23.24
C LEU A 312 10.86 -13.75 -23.22
N ALA A 313 11.06 -14.40 -24.37
CA ALA A 313 11.90 -15.58 -24.50
C ALA A 313 13.37 -15.33 -24.12
N ASN A 314 13.86 -14.09 -24.19
CA ASN A 314 15.26 -13.74 -24.02
C ASN A 314 15.58 -13.08 -22.67
N VAL A 315 14.68 -13.16 -21.68
CA VAL A 315 14.87 -12.60 -20.33
C VAL A 315 14.81 -13.69 -19.28
N GLY A 316 15.86 -13.80 -18.46
CA GLY A 316 15.96 -14.77 -17.38
C GLY A 316 14.96 -14.51 -16.25
N LYS A 317 14.67 -15.57 -15.48
CA LYS A 317 13.79 -15.50 -14.30
C LYS A 317 14.34 -14.50 -13.27
N ASN A 318 13.43 -13.94 -12.47
CA ASN A 318 13.73 -13.02 -11.36
C ASN A 318 14.46 -11.73 -11.75
N THR A 319 14.50 -11.41 -13.05
CA THR A 319 14.99 -10.12 -13.55
C THR A 319 13.91 -9.06 -13.42
N TYR A 320 14.31 -7.87 -12.96
CA TYR A 320 13.46 -6.71 -12.76
C TYR A 320 13.97 -5.52 -13.56
N CYS A 321 13.04 -4.72 -14.08
CA CYS A 321 13.33 -3.46 -14.75
C CYS A 321 12.37 -2.38 -14.24
N ALA A 322 12.94 -1.22 -13.91
CA ALA A 322 12.20 -0.03 -13.56
C ALA A 322 11.58 0.63 -14.82
N LYS A 323 11.03 1.84 -14.67
CA LYS A 323 10.21 2.46 -15.73
C LYS A 323 11.03 2.86 -16.96
N GLN A 324 10.37 2.76 -18.12
CA GLN A 324 10.83 3.28 -19.42
C GLN A 324 12.17 2.74 -19.95
N PRO A 325 12.45 1.42 -19.91
CA PRO A 325 13.59 0.90 -20.66
C PRO A 325 13.35 1.07 -22.17
N PHE A 326 14.42 1.31 -22.92
CA PHE A 326 14.42 1.24 -24.37
C PHE A 326 15.41 0.19 -24.83
N ILE A 327 14.92 -0.91 -25.40
CA ILE A 327 15.76 -1.95 -26.01
C ILE A 327 15.47 -1.97 -27.51
N ALA A 328 16.50 -1.71 -28.32
CA ALA A 328 16.30 -1.57 -29.75
C ALA A 328 16.35 -2.91 -30.50
N SER A 329 17.25 -3.84 -30.11
CA SER A 329 17.35 -5.17 -30.72
C SER A 329 16.42 -6.19 -30.05
N PRO A 330 15.49 -6.84 -30.77
CA PRO A 330 14.66 -7.92 -30.21
C PRO A 330 15.46 -9.19 -29.90
N LYS A 331 16.71 -9.29 -30.39
CA LYS A 331 17.63 -10.42 -30.13
C LYS A 331 18.49 -10.22 -28.88
N THR A 332 18.35 -9.09 -28.19
CA THR A 332 19.04 -8.83 -26.90
C THR A 332 18.67 -9.91 -25.89
N THR A 333 19.66 -10.48 -25.21
CA THR A 333 19.47 -11.44 -24.12
C THR A 333 19.82 -10.81 -22.79
N ILE A 334 19.02 -11.14 -21.76
CA ILE A 334 19.22 -10.68 -20.38
C ILE A 334 19.12 -11.89 -19.48
N GLY A 335 20.13 -12.09 -18.62
CA GLY A 335 20.19 -13.21 -17.69
C GLY A 335 19.15 -13.14 -16.57
N LYS A 336 19.32 -14.00 -15.58
CA LYS A 336 18.51 -14.12 -14.37
C LYS A 336 18.98 -13.14 -13.29
N PHE A 337 18.07 -12.75 -12.40
CA PHE A 337 18.37 -11.89 -11.24
C PHE A 337 19.01 -10.53 -11.61
N VAL A 338 18.74 -10.02 -12.81
CA VAL A 338 19.27 -8.74 -13.27
C VAL A 338 18.39 -7.60 -12.75
N SER A 339 19.02 -6.51 -12.32
CA SER A 339 18.35 -5.29 -11.87
C SER A 339 18.64 -4.14 -12.84
N ILE A 340 17.60 -3.62 -13.47
CA ILE A 340 17.69 -2.52 -14.45
C ILE A 340 16.97 -1.29 -13.92
N GLY A 341 17.69 -0.17 -13.82
CA GLY A 341 17.20 1.13 -13.40
C GLY A 341 16.25 1.82 -14.39
N GLU A 342 15.84 3.03 -14.07
CA GLU A 342 14.93 3.84 -14.89
C GLU A 342 15.64 4.42 -16.12
N ASN A 343 14.91 4.56 -17.23
CA ASN A 343 15.37 5.22 -18.47
C ASN A 343 16.69 4.66 -19.05
N VAL A 344 16.92 3.35 -18.90
CA VAL A 344 18.06 2.66 -19.50
C VAL A 344 17.84 2.46 -21.01
N ARG A 345 18.85 2.76 -21.84
CA ARG A 345 18.81 2.61 -23.30
C ARG A 345 19.81 1.57 -23.78
N ILE A 346 19.36 0.58 -24.53
CA ILE A 346 20.16 -0.58 -24.96
C ILE A 346 20.08 -0.73 -26.48
N GLY A 347 21.25 -0.75 -27.11
CA GLY A 347 21.43 -1.22 -28.48
C GLY A 347 20.97 -0.26 -29.58
N HIS A 348 21.09 1.05 -29.38
CA HIS A 348 20.71 2.05 -30.38
C HIS A 348 21.35 1.79 -31.76
N GLY A 349 20.61 2.14 -32.83
CA GLY A 349 21.07 1.97 -34.22
C GLY A 349 22.27 2.84 -34.57
N GLU A 350 23.07 2.37 -35.54
CA GLU A 350 24.24 3.08 -36.05
C GLU A 350 23.92 3.83 -37.36
N HIS A 351 24.72 4.85 -37.67
CA HIS A 351 24.62 5.64 -38.90
C HIS A 351 25.83 5.37 -39.80
N PRO A 352 25.68 5.47 -41.14
CA PRO A 352 26.78 5.26 -42.07
C PRO A 352 27.77 6.43 -42.00
N LEU A 353 28.84 6.27 -41.22
CA LEU A 353 29.88 7.30 -41.05
C LEU A 353 30.74 7.52 -42.30
N GLY A 354 30.74 6.56 -43.24
CA GLY A 354 31.49 6.65 -44.50
C GLY A 354 30.76 7.38 -45.64
N TYR A 355 29.52 7.84 -45.42
CA TYR A 355 28.77 8.60 -46.41
C TYR A 355 29.06 10.10 -46.29
N LEU A 356 28.82 10.85 -47.38
CA LEU A 356 28.92 12.31 -47.37
C LEU A 356 28.01 12.95 -46.30
N SER A 357 26.85 12.35 -46.04
CA SER A 357 25.94 12.74 -44.97
C SER A 357 25.45 11.52 -44.19
N THR A 358 25.42 11.64 -42.87
CA THR A 358 24.81 10.65 -41.97
C THR A 358 23.28 10.78 -41.90
N SER A 359 22.69 11.78 -42.57
CA SER A 359 21.26 12.05 -42.51
C SER A 359 20.44 10.90 -43.12
N PRO A 360 19.45 10.36 -42.40
CA PRO A 360 18.58 9.29 -42.90
C PRO A 360 17.83 9.69 -44.17
N TYR A 361 17.69 10.98 -44.46
CA TYR A 361 17.06 11.52 -45.67
C TYR A 361 17.63 10.94 -46.98
N PHE A 362 18.91 10.52 -46.99
CA PHE A 362 19.62 10.08 -48.20
C PHE A 362 19.67 8.56 -48.41
N TYR A 363 19.27 7.76 -47.43
CA TYR A 363 19.34 6.29 -47.49
C TYR A 363 18.13 5.56 -46.89
N TYR A 364 17.15 6.28 -46.31
CA TYR A 364 15.84 5.71 -45.99
C TYR A 364 14.94 5.68 -47.22
N ASP A 365 14.30 4.54 -47.43
CA ASP A 365 13.37 4.33 -48.54
C ASP A 365 12.15 5.28 -48.49
N ASN A 366 11.77 5.76 -47.30
CA ASN A 366 10.48 6.43 -47.06
C ASN A 366 10.57 7.85 -46.45
N LEU A 367 11.78 8.43 -46.31
CA LEU A 367 11.97 9.73 -45.63
C LEU A 367 12.45 10.86 -46.56
N GLY A 368 12.98 10.55 -47.74
CA GLY A 368 13.57 11.54 -48.63
C GLY A 368 14.10 10.97 -49.94
N TRP A 369 15.13 11.60 -50.51
CA TRP A 369 15.79 11.13 -51.73
C TRP A 369 16.78 10.01 -51.41
N LYS A 370 16.32 8.76 -51.50
CA LYS A 370 17.23 7.62 -51.55
C LYS A 370 18.06 7.70 -52.82
N LEU A 371 19.38 7.83 -52.66
CA LEU A 371 20.30 7.80 -53.80
C LEU A 371 20.31 6.38 -54.40
N LEU A 372 20.23 6.28 -55.73
CA LEU A 372 20.11 5.01 -56.47
C LEU A 372 21.20 3.97 -56.10
N ASN A 373 22.38 4.42 -55.68
CA ASN A 373 23.53 3.57 -55.33
C ASN A 373 23.78 3.43 -53.82
N THR A 374 22.81 3.77 -52.97
CA THR A 374 22.93 3.59 -51.50
C THR A 374 22.24 2.31 -51.06
N LYS A 375 22.88 1.57 -50.13
CA LYS A 375 22.26 0.38 -49.52
C LYS A 375 20.98 0.77 -48.78
N SER A 376 20.03 -0.15 -48.65
CA SER A 376 18.77 0.12 -47.95
C SER A 376 19.02 0.41 -46.46
N HIS A 377 18.11 1.16 -45.84
CA HIS A 377 18.18 1.49 -44.41
C HIS A 377 18.40 0.25 -43.51
N ASN A 378 17.72 -0.85 -43.81
CA ASN A 378 17.81 -2.10 -43.05
C ASN A 378 19.19 -2.78 -43.14
N GLU A 379 20.00 -2.44 -44.14
CA GLU A 379 21.38 -2.95 -44.28
C GLU A 379 22.39 -2.17 -43.42
N PHE A 380 22.05 -0.95 -42.99
CA PHE A 380 22.89 -0.12 -42.10
C PHE A 380 22.48 -0.20 -40.64
N TRP A 381 21.18 -0.28 -40.37
CA TRP A 381 20.66 -0.42 -39.01
C TRP A 381 20.76 -1.86 -38.53
N ASN A 382 21.99 -2.31 -38.30
CA ASN A 382 22.24 -3.58 -37.63
C ASN A 382 22.10 -3.39 -36.12
N TYR A 383 20.94 -3.78 -35.60
CA TYR A 383 20.73 -3.93 -34.16
C TYR A 383 21.48 -5.16 -33.64
N ALA A 384 22.81 -5.07 -33.58
CA ALA A 384 23.62 -6.12 -32.99
C ALA A 384 23.11 -6.42 -31.57
N PRO A 385 22.78 -7.69 -31.26
CA PRO A 385 22.21 -8.05 -29.98
C PRO A 385 23.18 -7.69 -28.86
N VAL A 386 22.66 -7.11 -27.79
CA VAL A 386 23.40 -6.94 -26.53
C VAL A 386 23.17 -8.21 -25.71
N CYS A 387 24.22 -8.71 -25.05
CA CYS A 387 24.11 -9.86 -24.15
C CYS A 387 24.40 -9.40 -22.72
N ILE A 388 23.40 -9.45 -21.85
CA ILE A 388 23.55 -9.15 -20.42
C ILE A 388 23.51 -10.47 -19.66
N GLY A 389 24.55 -10.74 -18.87
CA GLY A 389 24.65 -11.90 -17.99
C GLY A 389 23.64 -11.90 -16.85
N ASN A 390 23.88 -12.76 -15.86
CA ASN A 390 23.09 -12.95 -14.66
C ASN A 390 23.62 -12.07 -13.51
N ASP A 391 22.80 -11.78 -12.51
CA ASP A 391 23.19 -10.96 -11.33
C ASP A 391 23.80 -9.58 -11.70
N VAL A 392 23.40 -9.02 -12.84
CA VAL A 392 23.90 -7.71 -13.28
C VAL A 392 23.07 -6.59 -12.64
N TRP A 393 23.74 -5.54 -12.17
CA TRP A 393 23.07 -4.30 -11.77
C TRP A 393 23.37 -3.18 -12.76
N ILE A 394 22.32 -2.57 -13.30
CA ILE A 394 22.40 -1.45 -14.25
C ILE A 394 21.69 -0.25 -13.65
N GLY A 395 22.44 0.80 -13.37
CA GLY A 395 21.91 2.04 -12.81
C GLY A 395 21.00 2.81 -13.77
N ASP A 396 20.24 3.76 -13.22
CA ASP A 396 19.40 4.70 -13.96
C ASP A 396 20.17 5.48 -15.03
N ASN A 397 19.49 5.80 -16.13
CA ASN A 397 19.98 6.62 -17.24
C ASN A 397 21.25 6.06 -17.93
N VAL A 398 21.52 4.76 -17.80
CA VAL A 398 22.62 4.09 -18.50
C VAL A 398 22.31 3.93 -19.99
N ILE A 399 23.33 4.10 -20.83
CA ILE A 399 23.27 3.85 -22.27
C ILE A 399 24.25 2.73 -22.63
N ILE A 400 23.78 1.68 -23.29
CA ILE A 400 24.58 0.53 -23.74
C ILE A 400 24.60 0.50 -25.26
N LYS A 401 25.80 0.54 -25.85
CA LYS A 401 26.03 0.46 -27.29
C LYS A 401 25.56 -0.92 -27.84
N ASN A 402 25.09 -0.95 -29.09
CA ASN A 402 24.76 -2.21 -29.77
C ASN A 402 25.95 -3.20 -29.77
N GLY A 403 25.66 -4.50 -29.68
CA GLY A 403 26.67 -5.56 -29.71
C GLY A 403 27.51 -5.77 -28.44
N VAL A 404 27.34 -4.93 -27.41
CA VAL A 404 28.08 -5.05 -26.15
C VAL A 404 27.67 -6.32 -25.38
N LYS A 405 28.64 -6.97 -24.74
CA LYS A 405 28.44 -8.03 -23.76
C LYS A 405 28.73 -7.53 -22.35
N ILE A 406 27.83 -7.81 -21.41
CA ILE A 406 28.01 -7.52 -19.98
C ILE A 406 28.07 -8.86 -19.25
N GLY A 407 29.21 -9.15 -18.62
CA GLY A 407 29.44 -10.41 -17.90
C GLY A 407 28.61 -10.54 -16.62
N ASP A 408 28.50 -11.77 -16.12
CA ASP A 408 27.74 -12.08 -14.91
C ASP A 408 28.26 -11.31 -13.69
N GLY A 409 27.36 -10.88 -12.82
CA GLY A 409 27.70 -10.14 -11.60
C GLY A 409 28.20 -8.70 -11.83
N ALA A 410 28.26 -8.21 -13.07
CA ALA A 410 28.77 -6.87 -13.34
C ALA A 410 27.85 -5.75 -12.80
N VAL A 411 28.44 -4.58 -12.54
CA VAL A 411 27.76 -3.39 -12.00
C VAL A 411 28.04 -2.22 -12.94
N VAL A 412 26.99 -1.63 -13.50
CA VAL A 412 27.07 -0.44 -14.35
C VAL A 412 26.52 0.75 -13.58
N GLY A 413 27.40 1.69 -13.24
CA GLY A 413 27.06 2.89 -12.49
C GLY A 413 26.07 3.81 -13.19
N LEU A 414 25.34 4.60 -12.41
CA LEU A 414 24.34 5.57 -12.86
C LEU A 414 24.89 6.48 -13.98
N GLY A 415 24.09 6.71 -15.03
CA GLY A 415 24.42 7.62 -16.13
C GLY A 415 25.60 7.17 -17.02
N ALA A 416 26.12 5.95 -16.87
CA ALA A 416 27.26 5.49 -17.65
C ALA A 416 26.90 5.24 -19.13
N VAL A 417 27.88 5.45 -20.01
CA VAL A 417 27.77 5.10 -21.45
C VAL A 417 28.71 3.94 -21.76
N VAL A 418 28.16 2.74 -21.84
CA VAL A 418 28.89 1.49 -22.06
C VAL A 418 29.14 1.29 -23.56
N THR A 419 30.38 1.48 -23.98
CA THR A 419 30.80 1.38 -25.39
C THR A 419 31.62 0.14 -25.71
N LYS A 420 31.98 -0.66 -24.71
CA LYS A 420 32.81 -1.88 -24.81
C LYS A 420 32.28 -2.95 -23.87
N ASP A 421 32.67 -4.20 -24.12
CA ASP A 421 32.32 -5.34 -23.27
C ASP A 421 32.77 -5.11 -21.81
N VAL A 422 31.93 -5.55 -20.87
CA VAL A 422 32.14 -5.43 -19.43
C VAL A 422 32.49 -6.82 -18.88
N PRO A 423 33.66 -7.00 -18.26
CA PRO A 423 34.03 -8.29 -17.66
C PRO A 423 33.08 -8.70 -16.54
N PRO A 424 32.95 -10.01 -16.24
CA PRO A 424 32.19 -10.47 -15.08
C PRO A 424 32.66 -9.82 -13.78
N TYR A 425 31.71 -9.52 -12.89
CA TYR A 425 31.93 -8.89 -11.59
C TYR A 425 32.67 -7.54 -11.60
N ALA A 426 32.91 -6.96 -12.78
CA ALA A 426 33.49 -5.63 -12.90
C ALA A 426 32.46 -4.56 -12.52
N VAL A 427 32.94 -3.50 -11.87
CA VAL A 427 32.21 -2.26 -11.63
C VAL A 427 32.68 -1.23 -12.65
N VAL A 428 31.78 -0.80 -13.54
CA VAL A 428 32.07 0.21 -14.57
C VAL A 428 31.26 1.48 -14.34
N ALA A 429 31.83 2.65 -14.63
CA ALA A 429 31.08 3.90 -14.72
C ALA A 429 31.78 4.93 -15.63
N GLY A 430 31.09 6.02 -15.95
CA GLY A 430 31.61 7.13 -16.73
C GLY A 430 31.15 7.15 -18.19
N VAL A 431 31.63 8.14 -18.94
CA VAL A 431 31.32 8.38 -20.36
C VAL A 431 32.63 8.64 -21.13
N PRO A 432 33.19 7.66 -21.85
CA PRO A 432 32.75 6.26 -21.90
C PRO A 432 33.02 5.53 -20.58
N ALA A 433 32.23 4.49 -20.31
CA ALA A 433 32.35 3.67 -19.12
C ALA A 433 33.70 2.94 -19.09
N LYS A 434 34.36 2.95 -17.93
CA LYS A 434 35.62 2.24 -17.67
C LYS A 434 35.48 1.39 -16.42
N VAL A 435 36.24 0.29 -16.36
CA VAL A 435 36.37 -0.51 -15.13
C VAL A 435 37.01 0.37 -14.05
N ILE A 436 36.28 0.52 -12.93
CA ILE A 436 36.75 1.22 -11.74
C ILE A 436 37.43 0.23 -10.80
N LYS A 437 36.78 -0.92 -10.58
CA LYS A 437 37.24 -2.00 -9.72
C LYS A 437 36.46 -3.28 -10.05
N TYR A 438 36.83 -4.37 -9.41
CA TYR A 438 36.02 -5.59 -9.35
C TYR A 438 35.27 -5.66 -8.01
N ARG A 439 34.13 -6.36 -7.98
CA ARG A 439 33.35 -6.57 -6.75
C ARG A 439 34.10 -7.43 -5.72
N PHE A 440 34.89 -8.39 -6.20
CA PHE A 440 35.61 -9.39 -5.39
C PHE A 440 37.01 -9.65 -5.95
N SER A 441 37.80 -10.50 -5.27
CA SER A 441 39.11 -10.96 -5.78
C SER A 441 38.95 -11.91 -6.96
N ASP A 442 40.00 -12.09 -7.76
CA ASP A 442 39.98 -12.96 -8.93
C ASP A 442 39.63 -14.41 -8.56
N GLU A 443 40.11 -14.90 -7.41
CA GLU A 443 39.80 -16.24 -6.90
C GLU A 443 38.29 -16.39 -6.62
N ILE A 444 37.70 -15.42 -5.91
CA ILE A 444 36.26 -15.42 -5.61
C ILE A 444 35.44 -15.33 -6.90
N ILE A 445 35.86 -14.50 -7.85
CA ILE A 445 35.17 -14.35 -9.14
C ILE A 445 35.17 -15.67 -9.91
N SER A 446 36.32 -16.33 -9.99
CA SER A 446 36.43 -17.65 -10.62
C SER A 446 35.49 -18.66 -9.98
N GLU A 447 35.46 -18.74 -8.64
CA GLU A 447 34.55 -19.66 -7.95
C GLU A 447 33.08 -19.35 -8.22
N LEU A 448 32.66 -18.08 -8.17
CA LEU A 448 31.27 -17.72 -8.41
C LEU A 448 30.81 -18.01 -9.85
N LEU A 449 31.71 -17.86 -10.82
CA LEU A 449 31.45 -18.21 -12.21
C LEU A 449 31.30 -19.72 -12.42
N GLU A 450 32.02 -20.54 -11.66
CA GLU A 450 31.85 -22.00 -11.66
C GLU A 450 30.56 -22.43 -10.96
N LEU A 451 30.19 -21.76 -9.88
CA LEU A 451 29.03 -22.12 -9.07
C LEU A 451 27.69 -21.81 -9.75
N GLU A 452 27.65 -20.81 -10.64
CA GLU A 452 26.46 -20.36 -11.38
C GLU A 452 25.19 -20.36 -10.51
N TRP A 453 25.24 -19.74 -9.33
CA TRP A 453 24.23 -19.92 -8.27
C TRP A 453 22.79 -19.60 -8.73
N TRP A 454 22.64 -18.77 -9.75
CA TRP A 454 21.37 -18.45 -10.43
C TRP A 454 20.70 -19.65 -11.13
N ASN A 455 21.38 -20.79 -11.23
CA ASN A 455 20.86 -22.05 -11.76
C ASN A 455 20.37 -23.02 -10.68
N LEU A 456 20.56 -22.71 -9.39
CA LEU A 456 20.10 -23.54 -8.28
C LEU A 456 18.56 -23.53 -8.13
N GLU A 457 18.03 -24.53 -7.44
CA GLU A 457 16.61 -24.60 -7.07
C GLU A 457 16.20 -23.45 -6.15
N GLU A 458 14.96 -22.96 -6.30
CA GLU A 458 14.49 -21.75 -5.62
C GLU A 458 14.59 -21.83 -4.09
N ASP A 459 14.30 -23.00 -3.51
CA ASP A 459 14.40 -23.23 -2.07
C ASP A 459 15.84 -23.18 -1.56
N VAL A 460 16.82 -23.56 -2.39
CA VAL A 460 18.25 -23.47 -2.06
C VAL A 460 18.69 -22.01 -2.12
N ILE A 461 18.29 -21.28 -3.16
CA ILE A 461 18.61 -19.86 -3.35
C ILE A 461 18.17 -19.03 -2.12
N ARG A 462 16.96 -19.28 -1.60
CA ARG A 462 16.41 -18.56 -0.44
C ARG A 462 17.19 -18.73 0.87
N GLN A 463 18.06 -19.73 0.96
CA GLN A 463 18.83 -20.04 2.17
C GLN A 463 20.28 -19.55 2.10
N ILE A 464 20.72 -19.00 0.96
CA ILE A 464 22.09 -18.49 0.80
C ILE A 464 22.31 -17.29 1.75
N PRO A 465 23.41 -17.27 2.53
CA PRO A 465 23.76 -16.12 3.37
C PRO A 465 24.39 -14.99 2.53
N TYR A 466 23.55 -14.19 1.88
CA TYR A 466 23.97 -13.15 0.92
C TYR A 466 24.80 -12.00 1.50
N ASP A 467 24.82 -11.83 2.83
CA ASP A 467 25.55 -10.79 3.54
C ASP A 467 27.03 -11.12 3.77
N ASN A 468 27.46 -12.34 3.46
CA ASN A 468 28.84 -12.79 3.60
C ASN A 468 29.25 -13.70 2.43
N ILE A 469 30.20 -13.24 1.60
CA ILE A 469 30.53 -13.92 0.35
C ILE A 469 31.20 -15.27 0.56
N GLU A 470 32.07 -15.39 1.57
CA GLU A 470 32.76 -16.63 1.89
C GLU A 470 31.76 -17.70 2.38
N LYS A 471 30.84 -17.33 3.27
CA LYS A 471 29.77 -18.22 3.73
C LYS A 471 28.79 -18.57 2.62
N ALA A 472 28.49 -17.64 1.72
CA ALA A 472 27.63 -17.90 0.57
C ALA A 472 28.24 -18.97 -0.33
N ILE A 473 29.52 -18.81 -0.67
CA ILE A 473 30.28 -19.78 -1.46
C ILE A 473 30.34 -21.14 -0.77
N GLU A 474 30.69 -21.18 0.53
CA GLU A 474 30.73 -22.43 1.30
C GLU A 474 29.36 -23.12 1.31
N PHE A 475 28.28 -22.37 1.57
CA PHE A 475 26.92 -22.89 1.55
C PHE A 475 26.54 -23.47 0.19
N ILE A 476 26.84 -22.74 -0.90
CA ILE A 476 26.53 -23.18 -2.26
C ILE A 476 27.34 -24.43 -2.61
N LYS A 477 28.64 -24.50 -2.24
CA LYS A 477 29.46 -25.71 -2.42
C LYS A 477 28.87 -26.90 -1.65
N CYS A 478 28.39 -26.72 -0.42
CA CYS A 478 27.80 -27.79 0.37
C CYS A 478 26.43 -28.28 -0.14
N LYS A 479 25.61 -27.38 -0.70
CA LYS A 479 24.22 -27.69 -1.10
C LYS A 479 24.04 -27.91 -2.61
N GLY A 480 24.93 -27.37 -3.42
CA GLY A 480 24.92 -27.41 -4.89
C GLY A 480 25.52 -28.70 -5.48
N ILE A 481 26.25 -29.50 -4.70
CA ILE A 481 26.72 -30.83 -5.13
C ILE A 481 25.60 -31.86 -4.92
N LYS A 482 24.51 -31.73 -5.67
CA LYS A 482 23.69 -32.90 -6.04
C LYS A 482 23.63 -32.95 -7.55
N HIS A 483 24.51 -33.80 -8.07
CA HIS A 483 24.74 -34.11 -9.47
C HIS A 483 23.47 -34.13 -10.32
N SER A 484 23.55 -33.41 -11.44
CA SER A 484 23.06 -33.91 -12.72
C SER A 484 23.70 -35.29 -12.99
N THR A 485 22.87 -36.32 -12.91
CA THR A 485 22.97 -37.51 -13.78
C THR A 485 21.69 -37.62 -14.57
#